data_AF-A0A9E1KUE2-F1
#
_entry.id   AF-A0A9E1KUE2-F1
#
_cell.length_a   1.000
_cell.length_b   1.000
_cell.length_c   1.000
_cell.angle_alpha   90.00
_cell.angle_beta   90.00
_cell.angle_gamma   90.00
#
_symmetry.space_group_name_H-M   'P 1'
#
loop_
_entity.id
_entity.type
_entity.pdbx_description
1 polymer ?
#
loop_
_entity_poly.entity_id
_entity_poly.type
_entity_poly.pdbx_seq_one_letter_code
_entity_poly.pdbx_strand_id
1 'polypeptide(L)'
;MSWIDKILPIGVRKDQGERRASVPEGLWKKCVRCEAVLYRPDLERNADVCPKCNHHMRISARRRMDVFLDEEGREEVFTEIEPIDRLKFKDRKRYRDRLSMAQKSTGEKDALIAMRGSLYGLDVVVTAFEFKFHGGSMGYAVGEKFTRAAQLALDEQIPLVCFSASGGARMQEALISLMQMAKTSAVIERMKQQRLPYISVMTDPIYGGVSASLALLGDINIGEPEARAGFAGPNIIEQTIRQKLPKGFQRSEFLLEHGAIDMIVHRNDMRPTIARLLSKLTGSPLDSVPEDAASIAHPESELQPDLPAESESPLDSNTQRGSDFESESDLQSDSDFEPESDLQLDSDLQVDSDPKPDSDLQLESEPQSEFDTDGSTELSSDLDRGPESEKLTKLDE
;
A
#
# COMPACT_ATOMS: atom_id res chain seq x y z
N MET A 1 -24.71 4.33 -70.82
CA MET A 1 -23.54 5.20 -70.57
C MET A 1 -24.07 6.61 -70.36
N SER A 2 -24.13 7.03 -69.09
CA SER A 2 -24.75 8.28 -68.67
C SER A 2 -23.79 9.45 -68.91
N TRP A 3 -24.34 10.58 -69.36
CA TRP A 3 -23.64 11.87 -69.60
C TRP A 3 -22.70 12.29 -68.46
N ILE A 4 -23.02 11.89 -67.23
CA ILE A 4 -22.33 12.28 -65.99
C ILE A 4 -20.84 11.91 -65.94
N ASP A 5 -20.40 10.90 -66.70
CA ASP A 5 -19.00 10.47 -66.71
C ASP A 5 -18.04 11.43 -67.46
N LYS A 6 -18.56 12.50 -68.09
CA LYS A 6 -17.77 13.47 -68.87
C LYS A 6 -17.35 14.74 -68.13
N ILE A 7 -17.71 14.91 -66.85
CA ILE A 7 -17.47 16.18 -66.12
C ILE A 7 -16.34 16.09 -65.08
N LEU A 8 -15.72 14.92 -64.87
CA LEU A 8 -14.62 14.81 -63.92
C LEU A 8 -13.25 15.03 -64.61
N PRO A 9 -12.43 16.00 -64.14
CA PRO A 9 -11.12 16.25 -64.70
C PRO A 9 -10.18 15.04 -64.51
N ILE A 10 -9.49 14.71 -65.59
CA ILE A 10 -8.49 13.65 -65.69
C ILE A 10 -7.29 14.06 -64.84
N GLY A 11 -7.22 13.61 -63.59
CA GLY A 11 -6.14 14.02 -62.69
C GLY A 11 -5.94 13.24 -61.39
N VAL A 12 -6.83 12.32 -61.00
CA VAL A 12 -6.60 11.46 -59.83
C VAL A 12 -6.92 10.01 -60.19
N ARG A 13 -5.98 9.35 -60.87
CA ARG A 13 -5.91 7.90 -60.83
C ARG A 13 -5.54 7.53 -59.39
N LYS A 14 -6.51 7.02 -58.63
CA LYS A 14 -6.27 6.28 -57.39
C LYS A 14 -5.44 5.05 -57.76
N ASP A 15 -4.14 5.12 -57.54
CA ASP A 15 -3.31 3.94 -57.37
C ASP A 15 -3.80 3.26 -56.08
N GLN A 16 -4.54 2.16 -56.24
CA GLN A 16 -4.98 1.32 -55.13
C GLN A 16 -3.80 0.46 -54.67
N GLY A 17 -2.82 1.11 -54.05
CA GLY A 17 -1.92 0.47 -53.10
C GLY A 17 -2.57 0.51 -51.73
N GLU A 18 -3.41 -0.47 -51.41
CA GLU A 18 -3.92 -0.69 -50.04
C GLU A 18 -2.75 -1.01 -49.10
N ARG A 19 -2.05 0.01 -48.61
CA ARG A 19 -1.43 -0.04 -47.28
C ARG A 19 -2.50 0.42 -46.30
N ARG A 20 -3.42 -0.49 -45.95
CA ARG A 20 -4.21 -0.34 -44.73
C ARG A 20 -3.20 -0.31 -43.60
N ALA A 21 -2.88 0.87 -43.07
CA ALA A 21 -2.12 1.00 -41.85
C ALA A 21 -2.90 0.25 -40.78
N SER A 22 -2.47 -0.97 -40.46
CA SER A 22 -2.99 -1.72 -39.34
C SER A 22 -2.77 -0.87 -38.10
N VAL A 23 -3.85 -0.35 -37.52
CA VAL A 23 -3.78 0.36 -36.23
C VAL A 23 -3.12 -0.60 -35.25
N PRO A 24 -1.93 -0.27 -34.70
CA PRO A 24 -1.26 -1.15 -33.77
C PRO A 24 -2.19 -1.51 -32.60
N GLU A 25 -2.35 -2.81 -32.34
CA GLU A 25 -3.10 -3.28 -31.18
C GLU A 25 -2.47 -2.72 -29.89
N GLY A 26 -3.31 -2.25 -28.96
CA GLY A 26 -2.85 -1.78 -27.64
C GLY A 26 -2.48 -0.29 -27.53
N LEU A 27 -2.76 0.54 -28.54
CA LEU A 27 -2.60 2.01 -28.46
C LEU A 27 -3.67 2.72 -27.62
N TRP A 28 -4.82 2.08 -27.39
CA TRP A 28 -5.95 2.67 -26.68
C TRP A 28 -6.21 1.91 -25.38
N LYS A 29 -6.46 2.65 -24.30
CA LYS A 29 -6.79 2.11 -22.97
C LYS A 29 -8.07 2.77 -22.46
N LYS A 30 -9.02 1.98 -21.93
CA LYS A 30 -10.24 2.51 -21.32
C LYS A 30 -9.98 2.88 -19.85
N CYS A 31 -10.41 4.07 -19.43
CA CYS A 31 -10.40 4.45 -18.01
C CYS A 31 -11.43 3.62 -17.23
N VAL A 32 -11.03 3.05 -16.09
CA VAL A 32 -11.94 2.25 -15.24
C VAL A 32 -12.97 3.09 -14.48
N ARG A 33 -12.77 4.41 -14.39
CA ARG A 33 -13.64 5.34 -13.65
C ARG A 33 -14.62 6.07 -14.56
N CYS A 34 -14.10 6.82 -15.55
CA CYS A 34 -14.94 7.64 -16.44
C CYS A 34 -15.20 7.01 -17.80
N GLU A 35 -14.73 5.77 -18.03
CA GLU A 35 -14.93 5.02 -19.27
C GLU A 35 -14.34 5.63 -20.55
N ALA A 36 -13.65 6.77 -20.43
CA ALA A 36 -13.02 7.41 -21.57
C ALA A 36 -11.94 6.52 -22.20
N VAL A 37 -11.91 6.50 -23.54
CA VAL A 37 -10.84 5.90 -24.31
C VAL A 37 -9.66 6.87 -24.36
N LEU A 38 -8.49 6.41 -23.92
CA LEU A 38 -7.27 7.20 -23.75
C LEU A 38 -6.18 6.66 -24.66
N TYR A 39 -5.39 7.57 -25.24
CA TYR A 39 -4.21 7.22 -26.01
C TYR A 39 -3.07 6.84 -25.06
N ARG A 40 -2.50 5.65 -25.25
CA ARG A 40 -1.57 5.04 -24.29
C ARG A 40 -0.26 5.83 -24.13
N PRO A 41 0.41 6.34 -25.19
CA PRO A 41 1.60 7.17 -25.02
C PRO A 41 1.36 8.46 -24.22
N ASP A 42 0.20 9.12 -24.40
CA ASP A 42 -0.14 10.31 -23.62
C ASP A 42 -0.39 9.96 -22.15
N LEU A 43 -1.05 8.82 -21.92
CA LEU A 43 -1.27 8.30 -20.58
C LEU A 43 0.05 7.93 -19.88
N GLU A 44 1.00 7.33 -20.61
CA GLU A 44 2.33 6.99 -20.08
C GLU A 44 3.13 8.25 -19.73
N ARG A 45 3.06 9.30 -20.55
CA ARG A 45 3.66 10.62 -20.23
C ARG A 45 3.02 11.26 -18.99
N ASN A 46 1.73 11.04 -18.78
CA ASN A 46 1.01 11.52 -17.60
C ASN A 46 1.00 10.49 -16.44
N ALA A 47 2.04 9.67 -16.33
CA ALA A 47 2.23 8.68 -15.25
C ALA A 47 1.03 7.75 -14.98
N ASP A 48 0.28 7.39 -16.03
CA ASP A 48 -0.95 6.59 -15.95
C ASP A 48 -2.07 7.22 -15.10
N VAL A 49 -2.10 8.56 -15.02
CA VAL A 49 -3.23 9.32 -14.48
C VAL A 49 -4.18 9.70 -15.62
N CYS A 50 -5.48 9.45 -15.44
CA CYS A 50 -6.46 9.78 -16.45
C CYS A 50 -6.60 11.31 -16.61
N PRO A 51 -6.31 11.89 -17.79
CA PRO A 51 -6.37 13.34 -17.98
C PRO A 51 -7.79 13.91 -17.94
N LYS A 52 -8.83 13.07 -18.02
CA LYS A 52 -10.24 13.52 -18.01
C LYS A 52 -10.88 13.54 -16.62
N CYS A 53 -10.49 12.63 -15.74
CA CYS A 53 -11.14 12.47 -14.42
C CYS A 53 -10.14 12.38 -13.25
N ASN A 54 -8.86 12.61 -13.53
CA ASN A 54 -7.76 12.54 -12.59
C ASN A 54 -7.62 11.20 -11.82
N HIS A 55 -8.24 10.13 -12.33
CA HIS A 55 -8.16 8.82 -11.69
C HIS A 55 -6.77 8.20 -11.90
N HIS A 56 -6.15 7.83 -10.79
CA HIS A 56 -4.88 7.12 -10.74
C HIS A 56 -5.07 5.67 -11.18
N MET A 57 -4.69 5.35 -12.42
CA MET A 57 -4.78 3.97 -12.90
C MET A 57 -3.64 3.12 -12.32
N ARG A 58 -3.88 1.82 -12.22
CA ARG A 58 -2.85 0.86 -11.78
C ARG A 58 -1.70 0.80 -12.78
N ILE A 59 -0.49 0.84 -12.25
CA ILE A 59 0.78 0.65 -12.97
C ILE A 59 1.54 -0.54 -12.40
N SER A 60 2.45 -1.10 -13.19
CA SER A 60 3.35 -2.16 -12.70
C SER A 60 4.37 -1.58 -11.72
N ALA A 61 4.94 -2.45 -10.89
CA ALA A 61 6.02 -2.08 -9.97
C ALA A 61 7.21 -1.48 -10.73
N ARG A 62 7.63 -2.11 -11.83
CA ARG A 62 8.73 -1.64 -12.67
C ARG A 62 8.47 -0.26 -13.28
N ARG A 63 7.27 -0.05 -13.85
CA ARG A 63 6.88 1.26 -14.39
C ARG A 63 6.90 2.34 -13.31
N ARG A 64 6.51 1.99 -12.09
CA ARG A 64 6.54 2.93 -10.96
C ARG A 64 7.97 3.33 -10.61
N MET A 65 8.91 2.39 -10.58
CA MET A 65 10.33 2.70 -10.42
C MET A 65 10.83 3.60 -11.55
N ASP A 66 10.42 3.33 -12.79
CA ASP A 66 10.89 4.10 -13.95
C ASP A 66 10.49 5.57 -13.91
N VAL A 67 9.29 5.86 -13.41
CA VAL A 67 8.77 7.24 -13.25
C VAL A 67 9.33 7.89 -11.98
N PHE A 68 9.71 7.11 -10.97
CA PHE A 68 10.13 7.62 -9.68
C PHE A 68 11.63 7.89 -9.57
N LEU A 69 12.50 6.96 -9.99
CA LEU A 69 13.96 7.05 -9.87
C LEU A 69 14.59 7.81 -11.04
N ASP A 70 15.79 8.36 -10.86
CA ASP A 70 16.61 8.92 -11.94
C ASP A 70 16.96 7.83 -12.97
N GLU A 71 17.06 8.18 -14.27
CA GLU A 71 17.24 7.18 -15.34
C GLU A 71 18.57 6.41 -15.24
N GLU A 72 19.61 7.08 -14.77
CA GLU A 72 20.95 6.51 -14.61
C GLU A 72 21.14 5.95 -13.18
N GLY A 73 22.09 5.02 -13.02
CA GLY A 73 22.47 4.48 -11.71
C GLY A 73 21.46 3.52 -11.06
N ARG A 74 20.42 3.08 -11.77
CA ARG A 74 19.46 2.09 -11.28
C ARG A 74 20.05 0.68 -11.26
N GLU A 75 19.95 0.02 -10.12
CA GLU A 75 20.33 -1.38 -9.93
C GLU A 75 19.19 -2.15 -9.27
N GLU A 76 18.63 -3.14 -9.97
CA GLU A 76 17.66 -4.05 -9.36
C GLU A 76 18.40 -5.06 -8.45
N VAL A 77 18.02 -5.09 -7.19
CA VAL A 77 18.69 -5.90 -6.16
C VAL A 77 17.80 -7.06 -5.70
N PHE A 78 18.43 -8.12 -5.20
CA PHE A 78 17.75 -9.31 -4.65
C PHE A 78 16.87 -10.06 -5.67
N THR A 79 17.29 -10.05 -6.94
CA THR A 79 16.58 -10.75 -8.03
C THR A 79 16.63 -12.26 -7.89
N GLU A 80 17.56 -12.81 -7.12
CA GLU A 80 17.68 -14.23 -6.80
C GLU A 80 16.59 -14.75 -5.84
N ILE A 81 15.88 -13.84 -5.16
CA ILE A 81 14.88 -14.21 -4.15
C ILE A 81 13.53 -14.50 -4.83
N GLU A 82 13.12 -15.76 -4.76
CA GLU A 82 11.92 -16.28 -5.40
C GLU A 82 11.00 -17.01 -4.41
N PRO A 83 9.68 -17.04 -4.66
CA PRO A 83 8.74 -17.75 -3.81
C PRO A 83 8.94 -19.26 -3.92
N ILE A 84 8.91 -19.95 -2.77
CA ILE A 84 9.11 -21.40 -2.68
C ILE A 84 7.88 -22.04 -2.04
N ASP A 85 7.27 -23.00 -2.71
CA ASP A 85 6.17 -23.79 -2.17
C ASP A 85 6.68 -24.82 -1.14
N ARG A 86 6.85 -24.38 0.10
CA ARG A 86 7.29 -25.23 1.23
C ARG A 86 6.18 -26.14 1.75
N LEU A 87 4.92 -25.70 1.64
CA LEU A 87 3.76 -26.40 2.18
C LEU A 87 3.16 -27.42 1.19
N LYS A 88 3.66 -27.45 -0.05
CA LYS A 88 3.08 -28.22 -1.17
C LYS A 88 1.59 -27.90 -1.33
N PHE A 89 1.24 -26.62 -1.19
CA PHE A 89 -0.14 -26.18 -1.08
C PHE A 89 -0.91 -26.46 -2.37
N LYS A 90 -2.13 -26.98 -2.22
CA LYS A 90 -3.03 -27.28 -3.33
C LYS A 90 -4.45 -26.91 -2.96
N ASP A 91 -5.06 -26.07 -3.80
CA ASP A 91 -6.50 -25.87 -3.83
C ASP A 91 -7.07 -26.45 -5.15
N ARG A 92 -7.87 -25.67 -5.88
CA ARG A 92 -8.22 -25.94 -7.28
C ARG A 92 -6.99 -26.08 -8.20
N LYS A 93 -5.90 -25.37 -7.91
CA LYS A 93 -4.61 -25.42 -8.62
C LYS A 93 -3.48 -25.61 -7.62
N ARG A 94 -2.37 -26.23 -8.04
CA ARG A 94 -1.17 -26.30 -7.21
C ARG A 94 -0.56 -24.91 -7.10
N TYR A 95 0.00 -24.57 -5.94
CA TYR A 95 0.59 -23.24 -5.73
C TYR A 95 1.75 -22.97 -6.70
N ARG A 96 2.61 -23.96 -6.96
CA ARG A 96 3.69 -23.87 -7.96
C ARG A 96 3.19 -23.48 -9.36
N ASP A 97 2.01 -23.98 -9.77
CA ASP A 97 1.42 -23.64 -11.07
C ASP A 97 0.92 -22.21 -11.07
N ARG A 98 0.31 -21.75 -9.97
CA ARG A 98 -0.12 -20.35 -9.80
C ARG A 98 1.07 -19.39 -9.84
N LEU A 99 2.19 -19.74 -9.21
CA LEU A 99 3.43 -18.96 -9.28
C LEU A 99 3.94 -18.87 -10.71
N SER A 100 4.07 -20.01 -11.40
CA SER A 100 4.53 -20.06 -12.79
C SER A 100 3.64 -19.25 -13.74
N MET A 101 2.32 -19.30 -13.54
CA MET A 101 1.36 -18.50 -14.31
C MET A 101 1.51 -17.00 -14.03
N ALA A 102 1.65 -16.61 -12.76
CA ALA A 102 1.82 -15.21 -12.39
C ALA A 102 3.12 -14.65 -12.99
N GLN A 103 4.25 -15.36 -12.82
CA GLN A 103 5.54 -15.01 -13.39
C GLN A 103 5.47 -14.81 -14.91
N LYS A 104 4.79 -15.72 -15.64
CA LYS A 104 4.59 -15.57 -17.09
C LYS A 104 3.72 -14.37 -17.45
N SER A 105 2.71 -14.06 -16.66
CA SER A 105 1.76 -12.97 -16.95
C SER A 105 2.31 -11.58 -16.61
N THR A 106 3.14 -11.48 -15.58
CA THR A 106 3.71 -10.20 -15.12
C THR A 106 5.12 -9.96 -15.65
N GLY A 107 5.86 -11.01 -15.97
CA GLY A 107 7.30 -10.93 -16.24
C GLY A 107 8.15 -10.80 -14.97
N GLU A 108 7.53 -10.81 -13.79
CA GLU A 108 8.18 -10.58 -12.51
C GLU A 108 8.32 -11.87 -11.71
N LYS A 109 9.39 -11.98 -10.92
CA LYS A 109 9.67 -13.19 -10.11
C LYS A 109 8.76 -13.35 -8.90
N ASP A 110 8.37 -12.24 -8.28
CA ASP A 110 7.43 -12.17 -7.15
C ASP A 110 6.73 -10.81 -7.11
N ALA A 111 5.86 -10.62 -6.12
CA ALA A 111 5.05 -9.42 -5.91
C ALA A 111 5.82 -8.18 -5.40
N LEU A 112 7.13 -8.24 -5.18
CA LEU A 112 7.94 -7.09 -4.76
C LEU A 112 9.22 -6.98 -5.61
N ILE A 113 9.48 -5.77 -6.09
CA ILE A 113 10.72 -5.37 -6.74
C ILE A 113 11.45 -4.42 -5.79
N ALA A 114 12.76 -4.61 -5.64
CA ALA A 114 13.64 -3.73 -4.89
C ALA A 114 14.71 -3.18 -5.84
N MET A 115 14.97 -1.88 -5.78
CA MET A 115 15.92 -1.21 -6.64
C MET A 115 16.70 -0.18 -5.83
N ARG A 116 18.02 -0.16 -6.03
CA ARG A 116 18.91 0.91 -5.60
C ARG A 116 19.02 1.92 -6.74
N GLY A 117 19.03 3.20 -6.42
CA GLY A 117 19.22 4.25 -7.43
C GLY A 117 19.26 5.62 -6.77
N SER A 118 19.01 6.66 -7.54
CA SER A 118 18.97 8.03 -7.04
C SER A 118 17.65 8.73 -7.34
N LEU A 119 17.37 9.77 -6.56
CA LEU A 119 16.22 10.66 -6.71
C LEU A 119 16.70 12.11 -6.69
N TYR A 120 16.84 12.72 -7.86
CA TYR A 120 17.49 14.03 -8.04
C TYR A 120 18.91 14.06 -7.44
N GLY A 121 19.68 13.01 -7.69
CA GLY A 121 21.05 12.85 -7.19
C GLY A 121 21.15 12.31 -5.76
N LEU A 122 20.03 12.21 -5.02
CA LEU A 122 20.02 11.63 -3.68
C LEU A 122 19.90 10.09 -3.76
N ASP A 123 20.90 9.37 -3.27
CA ASP A 123 20.86 7.91 -3.20
C ASP A 123 19.69 7.41 -2.33
N VAL A 124 18.97 6.40 -2.83
CA VAL A 124 17.77 5.86 -2.19
C VAL A 124 17.57 4.39 -2.56
N VAL A 125 17.09 3.59 -1.61
CA VAL A 125 16.53 2.27 -1.90
C VAL A 125 15.03 2.40 -2.06
N VAL A 126 14.47 1.80 -3.11
CA VAL A 126 13.04 1.82 -3.39
C VAL A 126 12.51 0.42 -3.54
N THR A 127 11.38 0.13 -2.89
CA THR A 127 10.62 -1.11 -3.09
C THR A 127 9.22 -0.81 -3.62
N ALA A 128 8.75 -1.61 -4.58
CA ALA A 128 7.41 -1.43 -5.15
C ALA A 128 6.70 -2.77 -5.34
N PHE A 129 5.43 -2.79 -4.96
CA PHE A 129 4.58 -3.98 -5.08
C PHE A 129 3.99 -4.11 -6.49
N GLU A 130 4.01 -5.34 -7.02
CA GLU A 130 3.34 -5.72 -8.27
C GLU A 130 1.98 -6.35 -7.97
N PHE A 131 0.93 -5.53 -7.98
CA PHE A 131 -0.42 -6.01 -7.65
C PHE A 131 -0.93 -7.09 -8.62
N LYS A 132 -0.47 -7.11 -9.87
CA LYS A 132 -0.87 -8.18 -10.82
C LYS A 132 -0.34 -9.55 -10.39
N PHE A 133 0.73 -9.59 -9.59
CA PHE A 133 1.27 -10.82 -9.04
C PHE A 133 0.48 -11.23 -7.78
N HIS A 134 -0.51 -12.10 -7.94
CA HIS A 134 -1.35 -12.62 -6.84
C HIS A 134 -1.91 -11.51 -5.92
N GLY A 135 -2.37 -10.41 -6.51
CA GLY A 135 -2.92 -9.29 -5.75
C GLY A 135 -1.88 -8.55 -4.90
N GLY A 136 -0.60 -8.61 -5.25
CA GLY A 136 0.47 -8.02 -4.44
C GLY A 136 0.60 -8.68 -3.06
N SER A 137 0.15 -9.94 -2.92
CA SER A 137 0.09 -10.59 -1.61
C SER A 137 1.48 -10.82 -1.02
N MET A 138 1.64 -10.52 0.26
CA MET A 138 2.91 -10.67 0.97
C MET A 138 3.12 -12.12 1.42
N GLY A 139 4.08 -12.80 0.79
CA GLY A 139 4.63 -14.09 1.21
C GLY A 139 6.11 -13.97 1.58
N TYR A 140 6.79 -15.11 1.73
CA TYR A 140 8.21 -15.20 2.06
C TYR A 140 9.09 -14.28 1.21
N ALA A 141 8.96 -14.33 -0.11
CA ALA A 141 9.85 -13.58 -1.00
C ALA A 141 9.64 -12.06 -0.89
N VAL A 142 8.40 -11.57 -0.76
CA VAL A 142 8.11 -10.16 -0.44
C VAL A 142 8.77 -9.74 0.87
N GLY A 143 8.54 -10.49 1.96
CA GLY A 143 9.08 -10.13 3.27
C GLY A 143 10.61 -10.19 3.33
N GLU A 144 11.22 -11.20 2.71
CA GLU A 144 12.67 -11.31 2.57
C GLU A 144 13.26 -10.16 1.74
N LYS A 145 12.72 -9.87 0.55
CA LYS A 145 13.21 -8.79 -0.31
C LYS A 145 13.11 -7.43 0.37
N PHE A 146 11.97 -7.13 1.02
CA PHE A 146 11.82 -5.89 1.77
C PHE A 146 12.85 -5.81 2.90
N THR A 147 13.03 -6.89 3.65
CA THR A 147 13.98 -6.92 4.77
C THR A 147 15.41 -6.70 4.30
N ARG A 148 15.82 -7.32 3.18
CA ARG A 148 17.16 -7.11 2.63
C ARG A 148 17.33 -5.72 2.01
N ALA A 149 16.30 -5.16 1.39
CA ALA A 149 16.32 -3.78 0.91
C ALA A 149 16.48 -2.78 2.06
N ALA A 150 15.76 -2.99 3.17
CA ALA A 150 15.93 -2.18 4.37
C ALA A 150 17.32 -2.39 5.00
N GLN A 151 17.87 -3.61 5.00
CA GLN A 151 19.24 -3.85 5.46
C GLN A 151 20.28 -3.17 4.56
N LEU A 152 20.09 -3.18 3.24
CA LEU A 152 20.96 -2.46 2.31
C LEU A 152 20.93 -0.95 2.59
N ALA A 153 19.74 -0.39 2.82
CA ALA A 153 19.57 1.00 3.21
C ALA A 153 20.28 1.32 4.54
N LEU A 154 20.22 0.41 5.53
CA LEU A 154 20.95 0.50 6.79
C LEU A 154 22.47 0.47 6.58
N ASP A 155 22.96 -0.46 5.76
CA ASP A 155 24.40 -0.66 5.54
C ASP A 155 25.02 0.52 4.78
N GLU A 156 24.30 1.07 3.81
CA GLU A 156 24.74 2.22 3.01
C GLU A 156 24.37 3.58 3.62
N GLN A 157 23.59 3.60 4.71
CA GLN A 157 23.09 4.82 5.36
C GLN A 157 22.29 5.73 4.42
N ILE A 158 21.44 5.13 3.58
CA ILE A 158 20.56 5.83 2.63
C ILE A 158 19.08 5.58 2.96
N PRO A 159 18.17 6.50 2.60
CA PRO A 159 16.75 6.35 2.89
C PRO A 159 16.08 5.19 2.13
N LEU A 160 14.94 4.74 2.65
CA LEU A 160 14.08 3.72 2.03
C LEU A 160 12.71 4.30 1.67
N VAL A 161 12.23 4.03 0.46
CA VAL A 161 10.87 4.36 0.01
C VAL A 161 10.13 3.09 -0.41
N CYS A 162 8.91 2.86 0.11
CA CYS A 162 8.10 1.71 -0.26
C CYS A 162 6.75 2.08 -0.86
N PHE A 163 6.52 1.69 -2.11
CA PHE A 163 5.22 1.76 -2.77
C PHE A 163 4.42 0.49 -2.55
N SER A 164 3.47 0.57 -1.63
CA SER A 164 2.63 -0.54 -1.18
C SER A 164 1.37 -0.68 -2.05
N ALA A 165 1.12 -1.90 -2.54
CA ALA A 165 -0.08 -2.31 -3.25
C ALA A 165 -0.35 -3.79 -2.93
N SER A 166 -1.33 -4.10 -2.10
CA SER A 166 -1.56 -5.46 -1.64
C SER A 166 -3.01 -5.74 -1.29
N GLY A 167 -3.47 -6.95 -1.59
CA GLY A 167 -4.71 -7.51 -1.07
C GLY A 167 -4.56 -8.20 0.28
N GLY A 168 -3.34 -8.31 0.84
CA GLY A 168 -3.08 -8.94 2.14
C GLY A 168 -1.95 -9.95 2.16
N ALA A 169 -1.97 -10.86 3.14
CA ALA A 169 -0.99 -11.93 3.28
C ALA A 169 -1.24 -13.05 2.26
N ARG A 170 -0.18 -13.71 1.80
CA ARG A 170 -0.28 -14.80 0.82
C ARG A 170 -0.72 -16.09 1.51
N MET A 171 -2.02 -16.40 1.42
CA MET A 171 -2.64 -17.54 2.11
C MET A 171 -1.97 -18.88 1.79
N GLN A 172 -1.41 -19.05 0.59
CA GLN A 172 -0.77 -20.31 0.16
C GLN A 172 0.49 -20.64 0.96
N GLU A 173 1.10 -19.65 1.62
CA GLU A 173 2.26 -19.84 2.50
C GLU A 173 1.89 -19.75 4.00
N ALA A 174 0.60 -19.57 4.31
CA ALA A 174 0.02 -19.60 5.66
C ALA A 174 0.82 -18.78 6.69
N LEU A 175 1.27 -19.43 7.78
CA LEU A 175 1.99 -18.78 8.88
C LEU A 175 3.28 -18.08 8.42
N ILE A 176 3.93 -18.56 7.36
CA ILE A 176 5.15 -17.92 6.81
C ILE A 176 4.82 -16.49 6.35
N SER A 177 3.68 -16.29 5.70
CA SER A 177 3.20 -14.97 5.27
C SER A 177 2.88 -14.06 6.45
N LEU A 178 2.25 -14.60 7.50
CA LEU A 178 1.94 -13.84 8.71
C LEU A 178 3.24 -13.36 9.39
N MET A 179 4.23 -14.23 9.52
CA MET A 179 5.52 -13.89 10.14
C MET A 179 6.31 -12.84 9.37
N GLN A 180 6.02 -12.63 8.07
CA GLN A 180 6.64 -11.53 7.33
C GLN A 180 6.26 -10.17 7.91
N MET A 181 5.06 -10.00 8.46
CA MET A 181 4.67 -8.75 9.12
C MET A 181 5.63 -8.40 10.26
N ALA A 182 5.85 -9.36 11.18
CA ALA A 182 6.75 -9.18 12.31
C ALA A 182 8.19 -8.89 11.83
N LYS A 183 8.65 -9.62 10.81
CA LYS A 183 9.99 -9.46 10.26
C LYS A 183 10.21 -8.09 9.62
N THR A 184 9.29 -7.63 8.78
CA THR A 184 9.40 -6.30 8.13
C THR A 184 9.27 -5.18 9.15
N SER A 185 8.39 -5.31 10.14
CA SER A 185 8.29 -4.32 11.22
C SER A 185 9.56 -4.24 12.06
N ALA A 186 10.22 -5.38 12.33
CA ALA A 186 11.45 -5.40 13.10
C ALA A 186 12.61 -4.68 12.41
N VAL A 187 12.75 -4.79 11.08
CA VAL A 187 13.79 -4.03 10.36
C VAL A 187 13.47 -2.55 10.25
N ILE A 188 12.18 -2.18 10.11
CA ILE A 188 11.76 -0.76 10.14
C ILE A 188 12.08 -0.13 11.49
N GLU A 189 11.84 -0.84 12.59
CA GLU A 189 12.23 -0.37 13.93
C GLU A 189 13.76 -0.19 14.05
N ARG A 190 14.57 -1.07 13.45
CA ARG A 190 16.02 -0.86 13.37
C ARG A 190 16.41 0.38 12.57
N MET A 191 15.74 0.64 11.44
CA MET A 191 15.94 1.87 10.65
C MET A 191 15.64 3.11 11.48
N LYS A 192 14.52 3.11 12.20
CA LYS A 192 14.13 4.19 13.11
C LYS A 192 15.16 4.43 14.21
N GLN A 193 15.68 3.38 14.83
CA GLN A 193 16.75 3.47 15.84
C GLN A 193 18.04 4.07 15.28
N GLN A 194 18.36 3.79 14.01
CA GLN A 194 19.49 4.38 13.28
C GLN A 194 19.17 5.76 12.66
N ARG A 195 17.95 6.29 12.86
CA ARG A 195 17.48 7.57 12.32
C ARG A 195 17.55 7.64 10.79
N LEU A 196 17.38 6.51 10.11
CA LEU A 196 17.31 6.46 8.66
C LEU A 196 15.87 6.59 8.18
N PRO A 197 15.54 7.58 7.34
CA PRO A 197 14.17 7.83 6.91
C PRO A 197 13.57 6.65 6.13
N TYR A 198 12.37 6.25 6.54
CA TYR A 198 11.51 5.32 5.82
C TYR A 198 10.19 6.02 5.42
N ILE A 199 9.95 6.17 4.11
CA ILE A 199 8.70 6.73 3.59
C ILE A 199 7.85 5.61 3.01
N SER A 200 6.62 5.49 3.51
CA SER A 200 5.62 4.55 2.99
C SER A 200 4.63 5.27 2.08
N VAL A 201 4.45 4.76 0.86
CA VAL A 201 3.49 5.27 -0.11
C VAL A 201 2.43 4.21 -0.40
N MET A 202 1.19 4.50 -0.02
CA MET A 202 0.03 3.64 -0.20
C MET A 202 -0.65 3.90 -1.55
N THR A 203 -0.79 2.86 -2.35
CA THR A 203 -1.36 2.91 -3.71
C THR A 203 -2.51 1.92 -3.87
N ASP A 204 -3.57 2.28 -4.61
CA ASP A 204 -4.81 1.49 -4.64
C ASP A 204 -4.64 0.05 -5.19
N PRO A 205 -4.98 -1.01 -4.43
CA PRO A 205 -5.43 -1.06 -3.02
C PRO A 205 -4.36 -1.58 -2.02
N ILE A 206 -4.57 -1.34 -0.72
CA ILE A 206 -3.69 -1.80 0.39
C ILE A 206 -4.53 -2.39 1.53
N TYR A 207 -4.53 -3.71 1.66
CA TYR A 207 -5.32 -4.41 2.68
C TYR A 207 -4.51 -5.41 3.51
N GLY A 208 -5.09 -5.84 4.63
CA GLY A 208 -4.65 -6.98 5.42
C GLY A 208 -3.29 -6.79 6.10
N GLY A 209 -2.44 -7.82 5.99
CA GLY A 209 -1.17 -7.85 6.69
C GLY A 209 -0.21 -6.72 6.30
N VAL A 210 -0.23 -6.29 5.03
CA VAL A 210 0.65 -5.20 4.56
C VAL A 210 0.21 -3.85 5.14
N SER A 211 -1.09 -3.56 5.16
CA SER A 211 -1.60 -2.34 5.81
C SER A 211 -1.31 -2.31 7.32
N ALA A 212 -1.38 -3.46 7.99
CA ALA A 212 -1.10 -3.58 9.43
C ALA A 212 0.38 -3.81 9.77
N SER A 213 1.30 -3.60 8.82
CA SER A 213 2.74 -3.68 9.05
C SER A 213 3.47 -2.59 8.26
N LEU A 214 4.28 -2.95 7.27
CA LEU A 214 5.19 -2.02 6.59
C LEU A 214 4.51 -0.79 5.98
N ALA A 215 3.24 -0.86 5.59
CA ALA A 215 2.59 0.25 4.90
C ALA A 215 2.15 1.42 5.80
N LEU A 216 2.01 1.21 7.12
CA LEU A 216 1.63 2.26 8.09
C LEU A 216 2.73 2.55 9.12
N LEU A 217 3.91 1.96 8.96
CA LEU A 217 5.07 2.16 9.84
C LEU A 217 6.11 3.12 9.24
N GLY A 218 5.74 3.92 8.24
CA GLY A 218 6.60 4.98 7.72
C GLY A 218 6.84 6.07 8.76
N ASP A 219 8.00 6.72 8.69
CA ASP A 219 8.21 8.03 9.33
C ASP A 219 7.27 9.08 8.71
N ILE A 220 6.98 8.91 7.41
CA ILE A 220 5.94 9.63 6.68
C ILE A 220 5.13 8.61 5.86
N ASN A 221 3.83 8.61 6.07
CA ASN A 221 2.82 7.81 5.39
C ASN A 221 2.08 8.67 4.36
N ILE A 222 2.24 8.36 3.08
CA ILE A 222 1.66 9.10 1.95
C ILE A 222 0.61 8.23 1.25
N GLY A 223 -0.56 8.79 0.95
CA GLY A 223 -1.57 8.15 0.10
C GLY A 223 -1.63 8.75 -1.30
N GLU A 224 -1.86 7.93 -2.33
CA GLU A 224 -2.38 8.46 -3.61
C GLU A 224 -3.87 8.86 -3.46
N PRO A 225 -4.37 9.87 -4.18
CA PRO A 225 -5.78 10.26 -4.21
C PRO A 225 -6.72 9.07 -4.42
N GLU A 226 -7.80 9.02 -3.63
CA GLU A 226 -8.82 7.96 -3.63
C GLU A 226 -8.29 6.53 -3.42
N ALA A 227 -7.03 6.34 -3.02
CA ALA A 227 -6.49 5.01 -2.79
C ALA A 227 -7.21 4.34 -1.60
N ARG A 228 -7.48 3.04 -1.73
CA ARG A 228 -8.12 2.28 -0.64
C ARG A 228 -7.09 1.65 0.26
N ALA A 229 -7.13 1.97 1.55
CA ALA A 229 -6.32 1.28 2.56
C ALA A 229 -7.13 0.90 3.80
N GLY A 230 -6.84 -0.27 4.38
CA GLY A 230 -7.41 -0.66 5.66
C GLY A 230 -7.10 -2.11 6.02
N PHE A 231 -7.29 -2.49 7.29
CA PHE A 231 -6.98 -3.85 7.72
C PHE A 231 -7.90 -4.90 7.08
N ALA A 232 -9.21 -4.74 7.22
CA ALA A 232 -10.21 -5.61 6.61
C ALA A 232 -10.79 -4.97 5.35
N GLY A 233 -11.12 -5.78 4.35
CA GLY A 233 -11.81 -5.29 3.15
C GLY A 233 -13.23 -4.79 3.48
N PRO A 234 -13.75 -3.79 2.75
CA PRO A 234 -15.04 -3.16 3.05
C PRO A 234 -16.18 -4.17 3.08
N ASN A 235 -16.19 -5.11 2.14
CA ASN A 235 -17.21 -6.17 2.07
C ASN A 235 -17.25 -7.06 3.33
N ILE A 236 -16.08 -7.34 3.93
CA ILE A 236 -15.99 -8.15 5.15
C ILE A 236 -16.56 -7.37 6.35
N ILE A 237 -16.27 -6.06 6.40
CA ILE A 237 -16.75 -5.19 7.46
C ILE A 237 -18.27 -5.06 7.38
N GLU A 238 -18.82 -4.75 6.21
CA GLU A 238 -20.28 -4.63 5.99
C GLU A 238 -21.02 -5.90 6.39
N GLN A 239 -20.50 -7.08 6.04
CA GLN A 239 -21.08 -8.35 6.44
C GLN A 239 -21.07 -8.58 7.94
N THR A 240 -20.02 -8.11 8.63
CA THR A 240 -19.85 -8.27 10.08
C THR A 240 -20.78 -7.35 10.86
N ILE A 241 -20.82 -6.06 10.50
CA ILE A 241 -21.63 -5.06 11.21
C ILE A 241 -23.09 -5.00 10.70
N ARG A 242 -23.37 -5.61 9.55
CA ARG A 242 -24.68 -5.61 8.85
C ARG A 242 -25.23 -4.21 8.60
N GLN A 243 -24.33 -3.28 8.29
CA GLN A 243 -24.63 -1.88 7.98
C GLN A 243 -23.82 -1.44 6.77
N LYS A 244 -24.35 -0.46 6.03
CA LYS A 244 -23.62 0.17 4.92
C LYS A 244 -22.51 1.05 5.46
N LEU A 245 -21.34 0.99 4.83
CA LEU A 245 -20.22 1.84 5.22
C LEU A 245 -20.45 3.29 4.76
N PRO A 246 -19.92 4.28 5.50
CA PRO A 246 -19.94 5.67 5.08
C PRO A 246 -19.32 5.87 3.69
N LYS A 247 -19.81 6.88 2.96
CA LYS A 247 -19.22 7.25 1.67
C LYS A 247 -17.76 7.67 1.88
N GLY A 248 -16.86 7.13 1.07
CA GLY A 248 -15.42 7.43 1.18
C GLY A 248 -14.69 6.63 2.27
N PHE A 249 -15.36 5.71 2.97
CA PHE A 249 -14.71 4.83 3.92
C PHE A 249 -13.48 4.14 3.32
N GLN A 250 -12.38 4.09 4.10
CA GLN A 250 -11.07 3.54 3.71
C GLN A 250 -10.37 4.22 2.52
N ARG A 251 -10.86 5.37 2.04
CA ARG A 251 -10.14 6.17 1.04
C ARG A 251 -9.03 6.99 1.70
N SER A 252 -8.01 7.38 0.94
CA SER A 252 -6.93 8.26 1.41
C SER A 252 -7.45 9.51 2.13
N GLU A 253 -8.52 10.12 1.61
CA GLU A 253 -9.15 11.30 2.20
C GLU A 253 -9.72 10.99 3.59
N PHE A 254 -10.39 9.85 3.75
CA PHE A 254 -10.89 9.37 5.03
C PHE A 254 -9.74 9.05 6.00
N LEU A 255 -8.67 8.41 5.51
CA LEU A 255 -7.50 8.07 6.34
C LEU A 255 -6.77 9.32 6.84
N LEU A 256 -6.67 10.36 6.00
CA LEU A 256 -6.07 11.64 6.37
C LEU A 256 -6.88 12.34 7.46
N GLU A 257 -8.21 12.40 7.30
CA GLU A 257 -9.12 12.99 8.29
C GLU A 257 -9.02 12.31 9.67
N HIS A 258 -8.73 11.01 9.70
CA HIS A 258 -8.58 10.23 10.93
C HIS A 258 -7.13 10.14 11.43
N GLY A 259 -6.19 10.86 10.81
CA GLY A 259 -4.79 10.91 11.24
C GLY A 259 -4.00 9.62 11.00
N ALA A 260 -4.46 8.74 10.11
CA ALA A 260 -3.76 7.50 9.77
C ALA A 260 -2.66 7.69 8.71
N ILE A 261 -2.74 8.75 7.91
CA ILE A 261 -1.72 9.13 6.93
C ILE A 261 -1.39 10.62 7.08
N ASP A 262 -0.19 11.03 6.68
CA ASP A 262 0.30 12.40 6.85
C ASP A 262 -0.12 13.32 5.71
N MET A 263 -0.21 12.79 4.49
CA MET A 263 -0.56 13.58 3.31
C MET A 263 -1.07 12.73 2.15
N ILE A 264 -1.79 13.40 1.25
CA ILE A 264 -2.24 12.83 -0.02
C ILE A 264 -1.49 13.54 -1.14
N VAL A 265 -0.80 12.78 -1.98
CA VAL A 265 0.07 13.33 -3.03
C VAL A 265 -0.34 12.78 -4.39
N HIS A 266 -0.61 13.69 -5.32
CA HIS A 266 -0.91 13.35 -6.69
C HIS A 266 0.33 12.72 -7.37
N ARG A 267 0.13 11.77 -8.28
CA ARG A 267 1.24 10.92 -8.77
C ARG A 267 2.31 11.72 -9.51
N ASN A 268 1.91 12.76 -10.24
CA ASN A 268 2.84 13.65 -10.93
C ASN A 268 3.73 14.45 -9.96
N ASP A 269 3.25 14.70 -8.74
CA ASP A 269 3.95 15.47 -7.71
C ASP A 269 4.68 14.56 -6.71
N MET A 270 4.48 13.24 -6.81
CA MET A 270 5.03 12.24 -5.88
C MET A 270 6.57 12.28 -5.85
N ARG A 271 7.18 12.24 -7.03
CA ARG A 271 8.63 12.27 -7.21
C ARG A 271 9.28 13.53 -6.59
N PRO A 272 8.89 14.77 -6.94
CA PRO A 272 9.46 15.96 -6.33
C PRO A 272 9.12 16.11 -4.84
N THR A 273 7.92 15.69 -4.41
CA THR A 273 7.53 15.79 -2.99
C THR A 273 8.39 14.90 -2.10
N ILE A 274 8.55 13.62 -2.46
CA ILE A 274 9.38 12.68 -1.70
C ILE A 274 10.84 13.14 -1.68
N ALA A 275 11.37 13.63 -2.80
CA ALA A 275 12.73 14.16 -2.86
C ALA A 275 12.96 15.29 -1.85
N ARG A 276 12.04 16.27 -1.80
CA ARG A 276 12.13 17.38 -0.83
C ARG A 276 12.03 16.90 0.62
N LEU A 277 11.18 15.92 0.90
CA LEU A 277 11.06 15.34 2.24
C LEU A 277 12.36 14.65 2.64
N LEU A 278 12.90 13.78 1.79
CA LEU A 278 14.14 13.07 2.06
C LEU A 278 15.33 14.02 2.20
N SER A 279 15.44 15.05 1.35
CA SER A 279 16.48 16.09 1.46
C SER A 279 16.43 16.79 2.82
N LYS A 280 15.23 17.15 3.31
CA LYS A 280 15.07 17.77 4.64
C LYS A 280 15.42 16.83 5.79
N LEU A 281 15.01 15.56 5.68
CA LEU A 281 15.25 14.55 6.73
C LEU A 281 16.72 14.11 6.79
N THR A 282 17.41 14.06 5.65
CA THR A 282 18.81 13.64 5.54
C THR A 282 19.79 14.82 5.62
N GLY A 283 19.32 16.06 5.48
CA GLY A 283 20.17 17.25 5.37
C GLY A 283 21.00 17.31 4.08
N SER A 284 20.69 16.45 3.09
CA SER A 284 21.43 16.37 1.83
C SER A 284 20.80 17.26 0.75
N PRO A 285 21.61 18.02 -0.01
CA PRO A 285 21.09 18.84 -1.11
C PRO A 285 20.59 17.97 -2.27
N LEU A 286 19.70 18.55 -3.09
CA LEU A 286 19.22 17.94 -4.34
C LEU A 286 19.86 18.65 -5.53
N ASP A 287 20.16 17.93 -6.60
CA ASP A 287 20.87 18.50 -7.77
C ASP A 287 20.01 19.52 -8.53
N SER A 288 18.72 19.24 -8.74
CA SER A 288 17.71 20.21 -9.18
C SER A 288 16.30 19.61 -9.10
N VAL A 289 15.43 20.20 -8.28
CA VAL A 289 14.00 19.86 -8.29
C VAL A 289 13.30 20.85 -9.22
N PRO A 290 12.39 20.43 -10.12
CA PRO A 290 11.57 21.35 -10.91
C PRO A 290 10.80 22.30 -9.98
N GLU A 291 10.94 23.62 -10.21
CA GLU A 291 10.34 24.67 -9.36
C GLU A 291 8.80 24.62 -9.33
N ASP A 292 8.15 24.02 -10.34
CA ASP A 292 6.70 24.02 -10.51
C ASP A 292 5.91 23.07 -9.58
N ALA A 293 6.57 22.18 -8.84
CA ALA A 293 5.91 21.22 -7.94
C ALA A 293 5.65 21.78 -6.52
N ALA A 294 5.78 23.10 -6.33
CA ALA A 294 5.69 23.77 -5.03
C ALA A 294 4.29 24.29 -4.68
N SER A 295 3.31 24.26 -5.59
CA SER A 295 1.94 24.68 -5.29
C SER A 295 1.08 23.53 -4.72
N ILE A 296 1.43 23.02 -3.54
CA ILE A 296 0.42 22.34 -2.72
C ILE A 296 -0.43 23.47 -2.14
N ALA A 297 -1.50 23.81 -2.87
CA ALA A 297 -2.54 24.68 -2.37
C ALA A 297 -3.18 23.98 -1.16
N HIS A 298 -2.83 24.42 0.04
CA HIS A 298 -3.81 24.38 1.11
C HIS A 298 -5.00 25.20 0.61
N PRO A 299 -6.23 24.67 0.55
CA PRO A 299 -7.37 25.57 0.52
C PRO A 299 -7.27 26.36 1.81
N GLU A 300 -6.88 27.63 1.71
CA GLU A 300 -7.10 28.59 2.79
C GLU A 300 -8.60 28.52 3.05
N SER A 301 -8.98 27.80 4.12
CA SER A 301 -10.27 28.03 4.73
C SER A 301 -10.22 29.48 5.16
N GLU A 302 -10.98 30.33 4.49
CA GLU A 302 -11.32 31.66 4.97
C GLU A 302 -11.96 31.51 6.35
N LEU A 303 -11.13 31.45 7.40
CA LEU A 303 -11.57 31.78 8.75
C LEU A 303 -11.78 33.28 8.73
N GLN A 304 -13.01 33.69 8.45
CA GLN A 304 -13.49 35.03 8.78
C GLN A 304 -13.34 35.23 10.30
N PRO A 305 -12.59 36.25 10.76
CA PRO A 305 -12.54 36.59 12.16
C PRO A 305 -13.72 37.53 12.48
N ASP A 306 -14.90 36.96 12.73
CA ASP A 306 -16.02 37.70 13.30
C ASP A 306 -16.19 37.34 14.77
N LEU A 307 -15.52 38.11 15.63
CA LEU A 307 -15.92 38.30 17.02
C LEU A 307 -15.77 39.80 17.36
N PRO A 308 -16.87 40.55 17.50
CA PRO A 308 -16.83 41.84 18.15
C PRO A 308 -16.63 41.64 19.65
N ALA A 309 -15.65 42.34 20.20
CA ALA A 309 -15.48 42.49 21.63
C ALA A 309 -16.65 43.31 22.20
N GLU A 310 -17.51 42.69 23.01
CA GLU A 310 -18.37 43.42 23.93
C GLU A 310 -17.96 43.11 25.38
N SER A 311 -17.65 44.21 26.07
CA SER A 311 -17.24 44.33 27.45
C SER A 311 -18.36 43.94 28.42
N GLU A 312 -18.04 43.12 29.41
CA GLU A 312 -18.89 42.93 30.59
C GLU A 312 -18.91 44.19 31.48
N SER A 313 -20.11 44.63 31.87
CA SER A 313 -20.39 44.96 33.27
C SER A 313 -21.93 44.94 33.52
N PRO A 314 -22.37 44.68 34.76
CA PRO A 314 -23.57 43.90 35.04
C PRO A 314 -24.76 44.77 35.49
N LEU A 315 -25.99 44.23 35.43
CA LEU A 315 -27.08 44.57 36.36
C LEU A 315 -28.27 43.60 36.26
N ASP A 316 -28.87 43.41 37.43
CA ASP A 316 -29.89 42.44 37.83
C ASP A 316 -31.23 42.43 37.06
N SER A 317 -31.87 41.27 37.14
CA SER A 317 -33.24 41.05 37.65
C SER A 317 -34.18 40.24 36.74
N ASN A 318 -34.52 39.05 37.25
CA ASN A 318 -35.89 38.51 37.39
C ASN A 318 -36.90 38.84 36.28
N THR A 319 -37.45 37.82 35.59
CA THR A 319 -38.92 37.60 35.47
C THR A 319 -39.22 36.25 34.77
N GLN A 320 -40.15 35.53 35.36
CA GLN A 320 -40.76 34.27 34.95
C GLN A 320 -41.67 34.38 33.72
N ARG A 321 -41.79 33.29 32.95
CA ARG A 321 -43.00 32.66 32.35
C ARG A 321 -42.50 31.60 31.36
N GLY A 322 -42.86 30.32 31.46
CA GLY A 322 -44.21 29.77 31.20
C GLY A 322 -44.44 29.81 29.68
N SER A 323 -44.84 28.78 28.96
CA SER A 323 -45.40 27.44 29.21
C SER A 323 -45.54 26.80 27.82
N ASP A 324 -45.54 25.46 27.76
CA ASP A 324 -46.32 24.60 26.87
C ASP A 324 -46.49 24.98 25.38
N PHE A 325 -46.03 24.10 24.47
CA PHE A 325 -46.90 23.63 23.39
C PHE A 325 -46.42 22.29 22.81
N GLU A 326 -47.32 21.32 22.85
CA GLU A 326 -47.20 19.97 22.29
C GLU A 326 -47.53 19.95 20.78
N SER A 327 -47.04 18.88 20.13
CA SER A 327 -47.67 18.08 19.06
C SER A 327 -48.07 18.71 17.72
N GLU A 328 -47.68 18.04 16.63
CA GLU A 328 -48.56 17.35 15.67
C GLU A 328 -47.67 16.72 14.55
N SER A 329 -47.58 15.39 14.45
CA SER A 329 -48.42 14.47 13.63
C SER A 329 -48.16 14.62 12.12
N ASP A 330 -47.49 13.63 11.53
CA ASP A 330 -48.08 12.56 10.70
C ASP A 330 -48.31 12.96 9.25
N LEU A 331 -47.42 12.49 8.36
CA LEU A 331 -47.74 12.26 6.95
C LEU A 331 -47.00 11.00 6.48
N GLN A 332 -47.73 9.88 6.49
CA GLN A 332 -47.45 8.70 5.65
C GLN A 332 -48.12 8.89 4.29
N SER A 333 -47.42 8.52 3.21
CA SER A 333 -48.04 7.86 2.04
C SER A 333 -46.97 7.22 1.16
N ASP A 334 -46.95 5.88 1.23
CA ASP A 334 -46.88 4.88 0.16
C ASP A 334 -46.38 5.27 -1.25
N SER A 335 -45.40 4.52 -1.75
CA SER A 335 -45.65 3.51 -2.82
C SER A 335 -44.37 2.82 -3.29
N ASP A 336 -44.38 1.50 -3.14
CA ASP A 336 -44.09 0.48 -4.16
C ASP A 336 -42.78 0.55 -4.96
N PHE A 337 -41.81 -0.28 -4.56
CA PHE A 337 -40.89 -0.90 -5.50
C PHE A 337 -40.43 -2.28 -4.99
N GLU A 338 -41.03 -3.36 -5.49
CA GLU A 338 -40.50 -4.71 -5.33
C GLU A 338 -39.34 -4.96 -6.31
N PRO A 339 -38.26 -5.62 -5.89
CA PRO A 339 -37.35 -6.29 -6.81
C PRO A 339 -37.62 -7.81 -6.81
N GLU A 340 -37.80 -8.35 -8.02
CA GLU A 340 -37.88 -9.78 -8.30
C GLU A 340 -36.67 -10.54 -7.75
N SER A 341 -36.97 -11.57 -6.97
CA SER A 341 -36.08 -12.70 -6.65
C SER A 341 -36.08 -13.69 -7.81
N ASP A 342 -34.92 -14.27 -8.12
CA ASP A 342 -34.77 -15.72 -8.35
C ASP A 342 -33.33 -16.08 -8.75
N LEU A 343 -32.53 -16.50 -7.77
CA LEU A 343 -31.44 -17.45 -7.97
C LEU A 343 -31.40 -18.36 -6.74
N GLN A 344 -32.17 -19.44 -6.81
CA GLN A 344 -32.08 -20.59 -5.92
C GLN A 344 -30.70 -21.24 -6.10
N LEU A 345 -29.97 -21.38 -5.00
CA LEU A 345 -28.79 -22.23 -4.90
C LEU A 345 -29.21 -23.46 -4.09
N ASP A 346 -29.25 -24.59 -4.78
CA ASP A 346 -29.55 -25.91 -4.22
C ASP A 346 -28.60 -26.25 -3.06
N SER A 347 -29.20 -26.55 -1.92
CA SER A 347 -28.53 -27.03 -0.72
C SER A 347 -28.67 -28.56 -0.64
N ASP A 348 -27.70 -29.28 -1.21
CA ASP A 348 -27.54 -30.72 -0.97
C ASP A 348 -26.13 -31.01 -0.46
N LEU A 349 -25.96 -30.89 0.87
CA LEU A 349 -24.87 -31.52 1.60
C LEU A 349 -25.51 -32.35 2.72
N GLN A 350 -25.77 -33.62 2.39
CA GLN A 350 -26.04 -34.67 3.36
C GLN A 350 -24.79 -34.85 4.24
N VAL A 351 -24.94 -34.62 5.54
CA VAL A 351 -23.94 -34.97 6.55
C VAL A 351 -24.30 -36.34 7.07
N ASP A 352 -23.57 -37.36 6.62
CA ASP A 352 -23.68 -38.72 7.14
C ASP A 352 -22.80 -38.91 8.39
N SER A 353 -23.49 -39.30 9.46
CA SER A 353 -23.10 -40.25 10.52
C SER A 353 -21.91 -39.96 11.46
N ASP A 354 -22.25 -40.01 12.75
CA ASP A 354 -21.43 -39.99 13.95
C ASP A 354 -20.28 -41.02 13.99
N PRO A 355 -19.14 -40.69 14.63
CA PRO A 355 -18.31 -41.68 15.31
C PRO A 355 -18.59 -41.69 16.83
N LYS A 356 -18.72 -42.91 17.38
CA LYS A 356 -18.90 -43.22 18.80
C LYS A 356 -17.77 -42.68 19.68
N PRO A 357 -18.04 -42.37 20.97
CA PRO A 357 -17.00 -41.96 21.91
C PRO A 357 -16.30 -43.18 22.54
N ASP A 358 -14.99 -43.25 22.43
CA ASP A 358 -14.16 -44.10 23.29
C ASP A 358 -13.85 -43.35 24.59
N SER A 359 -14.40 -43.89 25.67
CA SER A 359 -14.01 -43.63 27.05
C SER A 359 -12.71 -44.37 27.35
N ASP A 360 -11.69 -43.66 27.85
CA ASP A 360 -10.82 -44.09 28.96
C ASP A 360 -9.57 -43.21 29.02
N LEU A 361 -9.63 -42.12 29.79
CA LEU A 361 -8.46 -41.47 30.37
C LEU A 361 -8.85 -40.94 31.75
N GLN A 362 -8.53 -41.75 32.76
CA GLN A 362 -8.64 -41.41 34.17
C GLN A 362 -7.60 -40.34 34.51
N LEU A 363 -8.07 -39.22 35.08
CA LEU A 363 -7.27 -38.22 35.76
C LEU A 363 -7.38 -38.48 37.27
N GLU A 364 -6.32 -39.02 37.85
CA GLU A 364 -5.97 -38.94 39.27
C GLU A 364 -4.45 -38.72 39.31
N SER A 365 -3.81 -37.97 40.19
CA SER A 365 -4.11 -37.02 41.25
C SER A 365 -2.75 -36.36 41.57
N GLU A 366 -2.72 -35.10 42.00
CA GLU A 366 -1.49 -34.46 42.48
C GLU A 366 -0.94 -35.19 43.73
N PRO A 367 0.37 -35.05 44.00
CA PRO A 367 0.70 -34.53 45.33
C PRO A 367 1.77 -33.44 45.34
N GLN A 368 1.78 -32.79 46.50
CA GLN A 368 2.33 -31.49 46.84
C GLN A 368 3.85 -31.52 47.13
N SER A 369 4.43 -30.32 47.00
CA SER A 369 5.42 -29.69 47.87
C SER A 369 6.64 -30.48 48.38
N GLU A 370 7.82 -29.96 48.07
CA GLU A 370 8.86 -29.72 49.08
C GLU A 370 9.74 -28.54 48.63
N PHE A 371 9.69 -27.48 49.44
CA PHE A 371 10.53 -26.29 49.37
C PHE A 371 11.57 -26.47 50.47
N ASP A 372 12.84 -26.59 50.13
CA ASP A 372 13.95 -26.46 51.08
C ASP A 372 14.69 -25.14 50.82
N THR A 373 14.55 -24.25 51.80
CA THR A 373 15.40 -23.10 52.05
C THR A 373 16.63 -23.54 52.83
N ASP A 374 17.82 -23.08 52.44
CA ASP A 374 18.77 -22.40 53.34
C ASP A 374 20.11 -22.13 52.67
N GLY A 375 20.77 -21.05 53.09
CA GLY A 375 22.24 -21.00 53.09
C GLY A 375 22.91 -19.81 52.40
N SER A 376 22.67 -18.63 52.94
CA SER A 376 23.54 -17.44 52.91
C SER A 376 25.06 -17.73 52.94
N THR A 377 25.87 -17.00 52.15
CA THR A 377 27.08 -16.36 52.67
C THR A 377 27.57 -15.21 51.77
N GLU A 378 28.09 -14.22 52.47
CA GLU A 378 28.43 -12.84 52.12
C GLU A 378 29.88 -12.65 51.59
N LEU A 379 30.09 -11.49 50.93
CA LEU A 379 31.32 -10.64 50.86
C LEU A 379 32.59 -11.26 50.22
N SER A 380 33.50 -10.56 49.52
CA SER A 380 33.78 -9.15 49.21
C SER A 380 34.99 -9.08 48.25
N SER A 381 35.23 -7.89 47.65
CA SER A 381 36.54 -7.31 47.25
C SER A 381 37.38 -8.05 46.19
N ASP A 382 38.14 -7.48 45.27
CA ASP A 382 38.53 -6.12 44.87
C ASP A 382 39.55 -6.31 43.70
N LEU A 383 39.81 -5.23 42.95
CA LEU A 383 41.05 -4.93 42.19
C LEU A 383 41.30 -5.57 40.79
N ASP A 384 40.98 -4.77 39.76
CA ASP A 384 41.96 -3.98 38.96
C ASP A 384 43.28 -4.65 38.50
N ARG A 385 43.45 -4.82 37.17
CA ARG A 385 44.62 -4.36 36.38
C ARG A 385 44.49 -4.66 34.88
N GLY A 386 44.85 -3.66 34.07
CA GLY A 386 44.76 -3.59 32.61
C GLY A 386 45.86 -4.31 31.80
N PRO A 387 46.05 -3.92 30.52
CA PRO A 387 46.51 -4.80 29.45
C PRO A 387 48.01 -4.71 29.14
N GLU A 388 48.61 -5.81 28.67
CA GLU A 388 49.97 -5.82 28.11
C GLU A 388 49.95 -5.86 26.57
N SER A 389 50.68 -4.89 26.03
CA SER A 389 51.12 -4.77 24.64
C SER A 389 52.45 -5.49 24.45
N GLU A 390 52.61 -6.28 23.39
CA GLU A 390 53.95 -6.53 22.82
C GLU A 390 53.95 -6.48 21.28
N LYS A 391 54.87 -5.64 20.80
CA LYS A 391 55.33 -5.53 19.41
C LYS A 391 56.22 -6.74 19.09
N LEU A 392 56.14 -7.24 17.86
CA LEU A 392 57.32 -7.87 17.25
C LEU A 392 57.52 -7.41 15.80
N THR A 393 58.78 -7.13 15.54
CA THR A 393 59.40 -6.47 14.38
C THR A 393 59.72 -7.41 13.24
N LYS A 394 59.84 -6.80 12.05
CA LYS A 394 60.47 -7.24 10.80
C LYS A 394 61.67 -8.18 10.94
N LEU A 395 61.82 -9.09 9.97
CA LEU A 395 63.09 -9.48 9.35
C LEU A 395 62.84 -9.93 7.90
N ASP A 396 63.68 -9.43 7.00
CA ASP A 396 63.76 -9.73 5.57
C ASP A 396 64.33 -11.14 5.30
N GLU A 397 63.78 -11.84 4.30
CA GLU A 397 64.48 -12.52 3.20
C GLU A 397 63.51 -12.91 2.07
#